data_AF-A0A1Y1MLX0-F1
#
_entry.id   AF-A0A1Y1MLX0-F1
#
_cell.length_a   1.000
_cell.length_b   1.000
_cell.length_c   1.000
_cell.angle_alpha   90.00
_cell.angle_beta   90.00
_cell.angle_gamma   90.00
#
_symmetry.space_group_name_H-M   'P 1'
#
loop_
_entity.id
_entity.type
_entity.pdbx_description
1 polymer ?
#
loop_
_entity_poly.entity_id
_entity_poly.type
_entity_poly.pdbx_seq_one_letter_code
_entity_poly.pdbx_strand_id
1 'polypeptide(L)'
;VECNEYDTIVVNVENKAANSTSIHFHGLFQNGTNWMDGTVGVTQCPIAPNSNFTYKFVVRGQSGTYWYHAHHSAQASDGLLGPVVIHSRDELTLQEVDYATDRVIMVQDHYHNTTAELLMDYLQPDKENDEPVP
;
A
#
# COMPACT_ATOMS: atom_id res chain seq x y z
N VAL A 1 -3.74 6.20 6.81
CA VAL A 1 -4.06 7.46 6.11
C VAL A 1 -5.56 7.62 6.14
N GLU A 2 -6.07 8.80 6.44
CA GLU A 2 -7.50 9.07 6.51
C GLU A 2 -7.75 10.48 5.97
N CYS A 3 -8.71 10.63 5.05
CA CYS A 3 -9.05 11.91 4.42
C CYS A 3 -10.48 11.90 3.91
N ASN A 4 -10.94 13.03 3.36
CA ASN A 4 -12.21 13.12 2.66
C ASN A 4 -11.99 13.07 1.14
N GLU A 5 -13.05 12.81 0.39
CA GLU A 5 -13.05 13.01 -1.05
C GLU A 5 -12.67 14.47 -1.40
N TYR A 6 -11.91 14.63 -2.48
CA TYR A 6 -11.29 15.86 -3.00
C TYR A 6 -10.11 16.42 -2.18
N ASP A 7 -9.72 15.76 -1.08
CA ASP A 7 -8.50 16.11 -0.39
C ASP A 7 -7.26 15.73 -1.24
N THR A 8 -6.17 16.44 -0.99
CA THR A 8 -4.85 16.10 -1.55
C THR A 8 -4.06 15.31 -0.52
N ILE A 9 -3.73 14.07 -0.86
CA ILE A 9 -2.81 13.26 -0.07
C ILE A 9 -1.39 13.66 -0.43
N VAL A 10 -0.57 13.97 0.57
CA VAL A 10 0.87 14.22 0.44
C VAL A 10 1.62 13.33 1.43
N VAL A 11 2.31 12.30 0.93
CA VAL A 11 3.07 11.36 1.76
C VAL A 11 4.55 11.49 1.40
N ASN A 12 5.35 11.88 2.39
CA ASN A 12 6.81 11.92 2.27
C ASN A 12 7.38 10.60 2.78
N VAL A 13 7.95 9.80 1.87
CA VAL A 13 8.62 8.55 2.22
C VAL A 13 10.12 8.82 2.25
N GLU A 14 10.71 8.68 3.44
CA GLU A 14 12.16 8.71 3.65
C GLU A 14 12.63 7.26 3.84
N ASN A 15 13.39 6.72 2.88
CA ASN A 15 13.83 5.34 2.95
C ASN A 15 15.09 5.22 3.82
N LYS A 16 14.92 4.80 5.07
CA LYS A 16 16.03 4.48 6.01
C LYS A 16 16.40 3.00 6.05
N ALA A 17 15.77 2.17 5.22
CA ALA A 17 16.09 0.75 5.15
C ALA A 17 17.37 0.52 4.33
N ALA A 18 17.97 -0.66 4.50
CA ALA A 18 19.11 -1.09 3.68
C ALA A 18 18.70 -1.39 2.23
N ASN A 19 17.42 -1.68 1.99
CA ASN A 19 16.87 -2.05 0.70
C ASN A 19 16.13 -0.87 0.08
N SER A 20 16.06 -0.83 -1.25
CA SER A 20 15.16 0.09 -1.94
C SER A 20 13.69 -0.26 -1.70
N THR A 21 12.78 0.69 -1.87
CA THR A 21 11.35 0.48 -1.62
C THR A 21 10.46 1.34 -2.52
N SER A 22 9.16 1.17 -2.44
CA SER A 22 8.14 2.06 -3.00
C SER A 22 6.83 1.84 -2.24
N ILE A 23 5.89 2.79 -2.31
CA ILE A 23 4.57 2.65 -1.69
C ILE A 23 3.50 2.75 -2.78
N HIS A 24 2.67 1.72 -2.90
CA HIS A 24 1.47 1.72 -3.74
C HIS A 24 0.23 1.98 -2.88
N PHE A 25 -0.72 2.75 -3.42
CA PHE A 25 -2.00 3.06 -2.78
C PHE A 25 -3.10 2.22 -3.44
N HIS A 26 -3.28 1.00 -2.93
CA HIS A 26 -4.12 -0.02 -3.51
C HIS A 26 -5.58 0.43 -3.65
N GLY A 27 -6.09 0.33 -4.88
CA GLY A 27 -7.47 0.68 -5.25
C GLY A 27 -7.68 2.16 -5.60
N LEU A 28 -6.70 3.04 -5.39
CA LEU A 28 -6.80 4.44 -5.80
C LEU A 28 -6.55 4.54 -7.31
N PHE A 29 -7.47 5.14 -8.05
CA PHE A 29 -7.41 5.15 -9.52
C PHE A 29 -6.22 5.90 -10.15
N GLN A 30 -5.54 6.77 -9.38
CA GLN A 30 -4.44 7.62 -9.86
C GLN A 30 -4.74 8.35 -11.18
N ASN A 31 -6.00 8.75 -11.39
CA ASN A 31 -6.43 9.37 -12.65
C ASN A 31 -5.70 10.70 -12.87
N GLY A 32 -4.94 10.79 -13.96
CA GLY A 32 -4.06 11.92 -14.27
C GLY A 32 -2.80 12.03 -13.40
N THR A 33 -2.51 11.04 -12.56
CA THR A 33 -1.37 11.00 -11.62
C THR A 33 -0.68 9.63 -11.59
N ASN A 34 -0.66 8.89 -12.69
CA ASN A 34 -0.11 7.52 -12.77
C ASN A 34 1.34 7.38 -12.22
N TRP A 35 2.17 8.42 -12.31
CA TRP A 35 3.52 8.43 -11.73
C TRP A 35 3.55 8.47 -10.18
N MET A 36 2.39 8.58 -9.53
CA MET A 36 2.21 8.50 -8.07
C MET A 36 1.67 7.13 -7.63
N ASP A 37 1.54 6.18 -8.55
CA ASP A 37 0.98 4.87 -8.28
C ASP A 37 1.89 3.97 -7.42
N GLY A 38 3.21 4.09 -7.51
CA GLY A 38 4.11 3.36 -6.60
C GLY A 38 4.66 2.03 -7.11
N THR A 39 4.25 1.57 -8.29
CA THR A 39 4.66 0.27 -8.86
C THR A 39 6.07 0.34 -9.46
N VAL A 40 7.04 -0.33 -8.81
CA VAL A 40 8.45 -0.34 -9.29
C VAL A 40 8.56 -1.00 -10.66
N GLY A 41 9.28 -0.34 -11.57
CA GLY A 41 9.50 -0.83 -12.93
C GLY A 41 8.34 -0.57 -13.88
N VAL A 42 7.22 -0.02 -13.39
CA VAL A 42 6.06 0.36 -14.20
C VAL A 42 5.83 1.86 -14.14
N THR A 43 5.58 2.42 -12.95
CA THR A 43 5.23 3.83 -12.78
C THR A 43 6.35 4.66 -12.19
N GLN A 44 7.33 4.02 -11.53
CA GLN A 44 8.54 4.70 -11.02
C GLN A 44 9.74 3.75 -10.86
N CYS A 45 10.93 4.35 -10.73
CA CYS A 45 12.09 3.68 -10.13
C CYS A 45 11.88 3.51 -8.61
N PRO A 46 12.56 2.54 -7.97
CA PRO A 46 12.44 2.37 -6.53
C PRO A 46 13.16 3.52 -5.79
N ILE A 47 12.65 3.87 -4.62
CA ILE A 47 13.26 4.83 -3.69
C ILE A 47 14.50 4.16 -3.09
N ALA A 48 15.69 4.61 -3.48
CA ALA A 48 16.95 4.07 -3.00
C ALA A 48 17.13 4.27 -1.48
N PRO A 49 17.97 3.47 -0.81
CA PRO A 49 18.37 3.73 0.57
C PRO A 49 18.88 5.16 0.77
N ASN A 50 18.53 5.77 1.89
CA ASN A 50 18.84 7.16 2.27
C ASN A 50 18.32 8.22 1.26
N SER A 51 17.31 7.87 0.47
CA SER A 51 16.66 8.77 -0.47
C SER A 51 15.17 8.92 -0.15
N ASN A 52 14.57 9.98 -0.69
CA ASN A 52 13.21 10.37 -0.36
C ASN A 52 12.36 10.46 -1.63
N PHE A 53 11.07 10.20 -1.50
CA PHE A 53 10.09 10.47 -2.54
C PHE A 53 8.79 10.99 -1.91
N THR A 54 8.17 11.96 -2.57
CA THR A 54 6.89 12.53 -2.13
C THR A 54 5.79 12.09 -3.08
N TYR A 55 4.89 11.24 -2.59
CA TYR A 55 3.64 10.92 -3.26
C TYR A 55 2.66 12.08 -3.06
N LYS A 56 2.12 12.62 -4.15
CA LYS A 56 1.17 13.74 -4.11
C LYS A 56 0.09 13.61 -5.17
N PHE A 57 -1.14 13.35 -4.74
CA PHE A 57 -2.29 13.20 -5.64
C PHE A 57 -3.59 13.64 -4.95
N VAL A 58 -4.61 13.94 -5.76
CA VAL A 58 -5.94 14.33 -5.29
C VAL A 58 -6.86 13.12 -5.38
N VAL A 59 -7.61 12.85 -4.32
CA VAL A 59 -8.62 11.79 -4.32
C VAL A 59 -9.89 12.32 -4.98
N ARG A 60 -10.29 11.77 -6.13
CA ARG A 60 -11.47 12.23 -6.89
C ARG A 60 -12.38 11.07 -7.25
N GLY A 61 -13.67 11.19 -6.97
CA GLY A 61 -14.67 10.24 -7.44
C GLY A 61 -14.55 8.85 -6.81
N GLN A 62 -13.96 8.75 -5.62
CA GLN A 62 -13.80 7.49 -4.90
C GLN A 62 -13.82 7.75 -3.38
N SER A 63 -14.52 6.90 -2.65
CA SER A 63 -14.60 6.84 -1.18
C SER A 63 -14.65 5.38 -0.73
N GLY A 64 -14.46 5.12 0.57
CA GLY A 64 -14.46 3.78 1.15
C GLY A 64 -13.13 3.39 1.81
N THR A 65 -12.96 2.08 2.00
CA THR A 65 -11.80 1.47 2.67
C THR A 65 -10.81 0.91 1.66
N TYR A 66 -9.58 1.44 1.72
CA TYR A 66 -8.43 1.08 0.89
C TYR A 66 -7.22 0.83 1.79
N TRP A 67 -6.05 0.65 1.19
CA TRP A 67 -4.81 0.44 1.91
C TRP A 67 -3.61 0.87 1.06
N TYR A 68 -2.47 1.10 1.71
CA TYR A 68 -1.19 1.23 1.05
C TYR A 68 -0.30 0.06 1.43
N HIS A 69 0.63 -0.30 0.54
CA HIS A 69 1.63 -1.31 0.83
C HIS A 69 2.90 -1.09 0.02
N ALA A 70 4.00 -1.73 0.44
CA ALA A 70 5.20 -1.78 -0.34
C ALA A 70 4.92 -2.40 -1.72
N HIS A 71 5.45 -1.82 -2.79
CA HIS A 71 5.31 -2.38 -4.14
C HIS A 71 6.66 -2.61 -4.82
N HIS A 72 7.61 -3.07 -4.00
CA HIS A 72 8.95 -3.47 -4.40
C HIS A 72 9.26 -4.85 -3.80
N SER A 73 9.48 -5.85 -4.66
CA SER A 73 9.63 -7.26 -4.25
C SER A 73 8.44 -7.72 -3.38
N ALA A 74 8.65 -8.60 -2.41
CA ALA A 74 7.63 -9.05 -1.45
C ALA A 74 7.63 -8.26 -0.12
N GLN A 75 8.16 -7.03 -0.10
CA GLN A 75 8.30 -6.22 1.12
C GLN A 75 6.98 -5.96 1.87
N ALA A 76 5.83 -6.05 1.19
CA ALA A 76 4.53 -5.88 1.84
C ALA A 76 4.32 -6.95 2.93
N SER A 77 4.71 -8.21 2.68
CA SER A 77 4.55 -9.32 3.62
C SER A 77 5.45 -9.21 4.85
N ASP A 78 6.51 -8.40 4.80
CA ASP A 78 7.33 -8.05 5.97
C ASP A 78 6.67 -6.97 6.86
N GLY A 79 5.42 -6.59 6.55
CA GLY A 79 4.60 -5.70 7.36
C GLY A 79 4.58 -4.24 6.91
N LEU A 80 5.15 -3.90 5.74
CA LEU A 80 5.09 -2.53 5.22
C LEU A 80 3.77 -2.28 4.49
N LEU A 81 2.71 -2.14 5.28
CA LEU A 81 1.34 -1.85 4.82
C LEU A 81 0.55 -1.06 5.86
N GLY A 82 -0.56 -0.45 5.44
CA GLY A 82 -1.45 0.24 6.37
C GLY A 82 -2.73 0.73 5.69
N PRO A 83 -3.76 1.09 6.48
CA PRO A 83 -5.06 1.45 5.93
C PRO A 83 -5.06 2.84 5.29
N VAL A 84 -5.95 2.99 4.30
CA VAL A 84 -6.32 4.26 3.68
C VAL A 84 -7.84 4.36 3.72
N VAL A 85 -8.39 5.25 4.55
CA VAL A 85 -9.84 5.48 4.64
C VAL A 85 -10.16 6.80 3.96
N ILE A 86 -11.14 6.78 3.05
CA ILE A 86 -11.59 7.96 2.32
C ILE A 86 -13.07 8.16 2.59
N HIS A 87 -13.39 9.21 3.35
CA HIS A 87 -14.77 9.58 3.67
C HIS A 87 -15.45 10.25 2.48
N SER A 88 -16.69 9.86 2.21
CA SER A 88 -17.50 10.52 1.17
C SER A 88 -17.99 11.87 1.68
N ARG A 89 -18.09 12.87 0.80
CA ARG A 89 -18.77 14.12 1.18
C ARG A 89 -20.28 13.95 1.33
N ASP A 90 -20.83 12.88 0.75
CA ASP A 90 -22.23 12.49 0.81
C ASP A 90 -22.42 11.26 1.73
N GLU A 91 -21.55 11.05 2.71
CA GLU A 91 -21.56 9.86 3.57
C GLU A 91 -22.89 9.60 4.26
N LEU A 92 -23.56 10.65 4.75
CA LEU A 92 -24.88 10.57 5.39
C LEU A 92 -25.98 10.06 4.46
N THR A 93 -25.87 10.27 3.15
CA THR A 93 -26.88 9.79 2.18
C THR A 93 -26.55 8.40 1.65
N LEU A 94 -25.26 8.03 1.64
CA LEU A 94 -24.78 6.72 1.23
C LEU A 94 -24.86 5.68 2.36
N GLN A 95 -24.94 6.11 3.61
CA GLN A 95 -25.04 5.23 4.76
C GLN A 95 -26.42 4.57 4.83
N GLU A 96 -26.49 3.28 4.48
CA GLU A 96 -27.73 2.50 4.53
C GLU A 96 -28.05 1.94 5.92
N VAL A 97 -27.05 1.89 6.82
CA VAL A 97 -27.16 1.26 8.14
C VAL A 97 -26.58 2.18 9.22
N ASP A 98 -27.32 2.38 10.30
CA ASP A 98 -26.86 3.13 11.46
C ASP A 98 -25.75 2.38 12.21
N TYR A 99 -24.67 3.08 12.52
CA TYR A 99 -23.60 2.59 13.39
C TYR A 99 -23.15 3.70 14.35
N ALA A 100 -22.63 3.31 15.51
CA ALA A 100 -22.16 4.28 16.52
C ALA A 100 -20.69 4.68 16.32
N THR A 101 -19.87 3.76 15.78
CA THR A 101 -18.42 3.98 15.61
C THR A 101 -17.86 3.15 14.46
N ASP A 102 -16.89 3.70 13.75
CA ASP A 102 -16.06 2.96 12.80
C ASP A 102 -14.82 2.34 13.44
N ARG A 103 -14.41 1.20 12.90
CA ARG A 103 -13.19 0.47 13.28
C ARG A 103 -12.53 -0.11 12.04
N VAL A 104 -11.23 0.07 11.94
CA VAL A 104 -10.42 -0.54 10.87
C VAL A 104 -9.79 -1.82 11.39
N ILE A 105 -9.99 -2.92 10.67
CA ILE A 105 -9.34 -4.21 10.92
C ILE A 105 -8.52 -4.56 9.68
N MET A 106 -7.20 -4.67 9.84
CA MET A 106 -6.30 -5.20 8.82
C MET A 106 -5.99 -6.64 9.15
N VAL A 107 -6.12 -7.53 8.17
CA VAL A 107 -5.83 -8.96 8.30
C VAL A 107 -4.64 -9.29 7.41
N GLN A 108 -3.61 -9.90 8.01
CA GLN A 108 -2.42 -10.36 7.32
C GLN A 108 -1.97 -11.69 7.94
N ASP A 109 -1.34 -12.54 7.15
CA ASP A 109 -0.49 -13.61 7.66
C ASP A 109 0.81 -13.03 8.23
N HIS A 110 1.56 -13.85 8.96
CA HIS A 110 2.83 -13.43 9.53
C HIS A 110 3.82 -14.58 9.49
N TYR A 111 4.95 -14.36 8.83
CA TYR A 111 6.04 -15.31 8.73
C TYR A 111 7.12 -14.98 9.75
N HIS A 112 7.76 -16.02 10.30
CA HIS A 112 8.89 -15.83 11.21
C HIS A 112 10.20 -15.39 10.52
N ASN A 113 10.35 -15.69 9.23
CA ASN A 113 11.50 -15.30 8.42
C ASN A 113 11.13 -14.14 7.48
N THR A 114 12.12 -13.32 7.14
CA THR A 114 11.90 -12.18 6.23
C THR A 114 11.70 -12.63 4.78
N THR A 115 10.99 -11.83 3.99
CA THR A 115 10.79 -12.12 2.56
C THR A 115 12.09 -12.20 1.77
N ALA A 116 13.15 -11.51 2.19
CA ALA A 116 14.46 -11.60 1.55
C ALA A 116 15.09 -13.00 1.65
N GLU A 117 14.79 -13.75 2.72
CA GLU A 117 15.21 -15.13 2.89
C GLU A 117 14.23 -16.07 2.18
N LEU A 118 12.93 -15.91 2.45
CA LEU A 118 11.89 -16.81 1.92
C LEU A 118 11.81 -16.79 0.39
N LEU A 119 12.01 -15.63 -0.25
CA LEU A 119 12.02 -15.56 -1.71
C LEU A 119 13.18 -16.33 -2.32
N MET A 120 14.34 -16.36 -1.66
CA MET A 120 15.50 -17.10 -2.16
C MET A 120 15.27 -18.60 -2.11
N ASP A 121 14.49 -19.09 -1.13
CA ASP A 121 14.09 -20.49 -1.03
C ASP A 121 12.97 -20.83 -2.00
N TYR A 122 11.93 -19.99 -2.08
CA TYR A 122 10.78 -20.19 -2.96
C TYR A 122 11.17 -20.22 -4.45
N LEU A 123 12.16 -19.42 -4.86
CA LEU A 123 12.62 -19.34 -6.25
C LEU A 123 13.69 -20.39 -6.61
N GLN A 124 14.00 -21.35 -5.73
CA GLN A 124 14.90 -22.46 -6.05
C GLN A 124 14.26 -23.41 -7.07
N PRO A 125 15.08 -24.14 -7.85
CA PRO A 125 14.57 -25.24 -8.68
C PRO A 125 13.78 -26.26 -7.85
N ASP A 126 12.73 -26.82 -8.44
CA ASP A 126 11.87 -27.86 -7.84
C ASP A 126 11.04 -27.39 -6.61
N LYS A 127 10.81 -26.08 -6.50
CA LYS A 127 9.97 -25.44 -5.45
C LYS A 127 8.68 -24.81 -6.00
N GLU A 128 8.26 -25.17 -7.20
CA GLU A 128 7.06 -24.61 -7.83
C GLU A 128 5.79 -24.95 -7.05
N ASN A 129 5.10 -23.92 -6.56
CA ASN A 129 3.92 -24.04 -5.69
C ASN A 129 4.21 -24.75 -4.35
N ASP A 130 5.46 -24.67 -3.87
CA ASP A 130 5.82 -25.00 -2.48
C ASP A 130 5.92 -23.68 -1.71
N GLU A 131 4.78 -23.02 -1.49
CA GLU A 131 4.77 -21.74 -0.79
C GLU A 131 5.27 -21.89 0.66
N PRO A 132 6.07 -20.93 1.16
CA PRO A 132 6.38 -20.91 2.58
C PRO A 132 5.09 -20.82 3.39
N VAL A 133 5.07 -21.45 4.56
CA VAL A 133 3.93 -21.41 5.48
C VAL A 133 4.22 -20.35 6.56
N PRO A 134 3.29 -19.40 6.80
CA PRO A 134 3.42 -18.40 7.85
C PRO A 134 3.54 -19.00 9.26
#